data_AF-A0A1H9X9P1-F1
#
_entry.id   AF-A0A1H9X9P1-F1
#
_cell.length_a   1.000
_cell.length_b   1.000
_cell.length_c   1.000
_cell.angle_alpha   90.00
_cell.angle_beta   90.00
_cell.angle_gamma   90.00
#
_symmetry.space_group_name_H-M   'P 1'
#
loop_
_entity.id
_entity.type
_entity.pdbx_description
1 polymer ?
#
loop_
_entity_poly.entity_id
_entity_poly.type
_entity_poly.pdbx_seq_one_letter_code
_entity_poly.pdbx_strand_id
1 'polypeptide(L)'
;MAVIRSAVFTITWTTQYPDLLADGALGGLTTRSRHEQVYRSYRPELIMPWEPDAEPATWSRFWSAYLGKPGVMRKPNADIVFQRVVPFRLGELPSLHGPEGTTATARVLLYPAAIAVTLTVRVAGSWLVTDLADALSRLRAAAVWGIDAPGQLTLRAIATRLRDAAAPRLTTDGRVVEAGPTSAHTVAAPLTATDGTPDDLTPPSDGVGPCIAGLASLGPPGSFDADRFLASNTDTNLAGRLYAHGSGLTIWSPRQLFDQPGPDRLLCLVRNQTDLSVQVEALRGMAQWAADQLAEGPPPPVEIHPLLRATAARLRALREGRRDRTYRSKVAALRIDPLADALATLDVL
;
A
#
# COMPACT_ATOMS: atom_id res chain seq x y z
N MET A 1 -21.05 13.52 22.58
CA MET A 1 -20.62 12.20 22.09
C MET A 1 -20.08 12.42 20.70
N ALA A 2 -18.78 12.23 20.53
CA ALA A 2 -18.04 12.54 19.33
C ALA A 2 -18.71 12.05 18.03
N VAL A 3 -18.94 12.98 17.10
CA VAL A 3 -19.45 12.72 15.75
C VAL A 3 -18.29 12.82 14.76
N ILE A 4 -18.03 11.75 14.01
CA ILE A 4 -17.02 11.75 12.95
C ILE A 4 -17.60 12.47 11.72
N ARG A 5 -16.86 13.48 11.22
CA ARG A 5 -17.29 14.34 10.10
C ARG A 5 -16.59 14.03 8.78
N SER A 6 -15.41 13.39 8.82
CA SER A 6 -14.76 12.85 7.64
C SER A 6 -13.84 11.69 7.95
N ALA A 7 -13.59 10.84 6.96
CA ALA A 7 -12.70 9.69 7.02
C ALA A 7 -11.99 9.47 5.68
N VAL A 8 -10.93 8.66 5.70
CA VAL A 8 -10.24 8.14 4.52
C VAL A 8 -10.08 6.64 4.65
N PHE A 9 -10.16 5.94 3.52
CA PHE A 9 -9.66 4.59 3.41
C PHE A 9 -8.88 4.38 2.11
N THR A 10 -7.92 3.48 2.14
CA THR A 10 -7.26 2.93 0.95
C THR A 10 -7.60 1.46 0.81
N ILE A 11 -7.69 1.00 -0.44
CA ILE A 11 -7.70 -0.42 -0.78
C ILE A 11 -6.64 -0.63 -1.84
N THR A 12 -5.66 -1.49 -1.58
CA THR A 12 -4.69 -1.94 -2.59
C THR A 12 -4.94 -3.39 -2.93
N TRP A 13 -5.10 -3.67 -4.23
CA TRP A 13 -5.04 -5.03 -4.77
C TRP A 13 -3.68 -5.24 -5.43
N THR A 14 -2.92 -6.23 -4.95
CA THR A 14 -1.61 -6.60 -5.52
C THR A 14 -1.76 -7.94 -6.23
N THR A 15 -1.69 -7.92 -7.57
CA THR A 15 -1.71 -9.12 -8.43
C THR A 15 -0.29 -9.54 -8.75
N GLN A 16 0.03 -10.83 -8.55
CA GLN A 16 1.32 -11.43 -8.90
C GLN A 16 1.29 -12.01 -10.32
N TYR A 17 2.44 -12.01 -11.00
CA TYR A 17 2.62 -12.51 -12.36
C TYR A 17 3.84 -13.45 -12.40
N PRO A 18 3.72 -14.68 -11.86
CA PRO A 18 4.86 -15.60 -11.67
C PRO A 18 5.56 -15.98 -12.98
N ASP A 19 4.83 -16.01 -14.09
CA ASP A 19 5.36 -16.34 -15.42
C ASP A 19 6.49 -15.39 -15.87
N LEU A 20 6.50 -14.14 -15.38
CA LEU A 20 7.56 -13.17 -15.66
C LEU A 20 8.88 -13.50 -14.93
N LEU A 21 8.81 -14.32 -13.88
CA LEU A 21 9.96 -14.84 -13.16
C LEU A 21 10.40 -16.21 -13.72
N ALA A 22 9.44 -17.04 -14.15
CA ALA A 22 9.69 -18.32 -14.80
C ALA A 22 10.33 -18.13 -16.19
N ASP A 23 9.77 -17.25 -17.01
CA ASP A 23 10.41 -16.75 -18.23
C ASP A 23 11.12 -15.41 -17.95
N GLY A 24 12.38 -15.53 -17.51
CA GLY A 24 13.27 -14.38 -17.32
C GLY A 24 13.52 -13.56 -18.59
N ALA A 25 13.17 -14.05 -19.80
CA ALA A 25 13.25 -13.30 -21.05
C ALA A 25 12.00 -12.44 -21.32
N LEU A 26 10.82 -12.89 -20.89
CA LEU A 26 9.53 -12.20 -21.03
C LEU A 26 9.44 -10.92 -20.18
N GLY A 27 9.97 -10.93 -18.95
CA GLY A 27 9.86 -9.82 -18.01
C GLY A 27 10.57 -8.53 -18.45
N GLY A 28 9.81 -7.47 -18.69
CA GLY A 28 10.29 -6.12 -19.06
C GLY A 28 10.94 -5.34 -17.92
N LEU A 29 10.87 -5.84 -16.68
CA LEU A 29 11.40 -5.20 -15.47
C LEU A 29 12.23 -6.14 -14.58
N THR A 30 12.40 -7.41 -14.96
CA THR A 30 12.97 -8.47 -14.09
C THR A 30 14.50 -8.49 -14.03
N THR A 31 15.17 -7.86 -14.99
CA THR A 31 16.63 -7.75 -15.04
C THR A 31 17.09 -6.29 -14.91
N ARG A 32 18.28 -6.07 -14.35
CA ARG A 32 18.87 -4.72 -14.14
C ARG A 32 18.89 -3.88 -15.42
N SER A 33 19.27 -4.49 -16.54
CA SER A 33 19.39 -3.82 -17.84
C SER A 33 18.04 -3.38 -18.41
N ARG A 34 16.98 -4.18 -18.30
CA ARG A 34 15.63 -3.80 -18.75
C ARG A 34 14.97 -2.77 -17.84
N HIS A 35 15.11 -2.94 -16.53
CA HIS A 35 14.71 -1.93 -15.56
C HIS A 35 15.43 -0.59 -15.82
N GLU A 36 16.73 -0.62 -16.12
CA GLU A 36 17.48 0.57 -16.52
C GLU A 36 17.03 1.13 -17.88
N GLN A 37 16.67 0.30 -18.85
CA GLN A 37 16.11 0.74 -20.12
C GLN A 37 14.79 1.50 -19.92
N VAL A 38 13.87 1.01 -19.07
CA VAL A 38 12.64 1.72 -18.72
C VAL A 38 12.96 3.04 -18.00
N TYR A 39 13.89 3.02 -17.03
CA TYR A 39 14.31 4.22 -16.29
C TYR A 39 14.94 5.30 -17.19
N ARG A 40 15.81 4.91 -18.14
CA ARG A 40 16.53 5.84 -19.04
C ARG A 40 15.69 6.34 -20.21
N SER A 41 14.69 5.58 -20.66
CA SER A 41 13.94 5.90 -21.88
C SER A 41 12.88 7.00 -21.72
N TYR A 42 12.70 7.56 -20.51
CA TYR A 42 11.75 8.65 -20.25
C TYR A 42 10.34 8.37 -20.81
N ARG A 43 9.87 7.11 -20.73
CA ARG A 43 8.48 6.76 -21.09
C ARG A 43 7.54 7.64 -20.25
N PRO A 44 6.76 8.58 -20.84
CA PRO A 44 5.95 9.52 -20.06
C PRO A 44 4.87 8.78 -19.23
N GLU A 45 4.45 7.62 -19.71
CA GLU A 45 3.55 6.69 -19.04
C GLU A 45 4.12 6.08 -17.76
N LEU A 46 5.44 5.97 -17.57
CA LEU A 46 6.07 5.25 -16.45
C LEU A 46 7.05 6.16 -15.71
N ILE A 47 6.54 6.76 -14.63
CA ILE A 47 7.26 7.72 -13.79
C ILE A 47 7.60 7.11 -12.42
N MET A 48 8.36 7.84 -11.61
CA MET A 48 8.68 7.39 -10.25
C MET A 48 7.42 7.43 -9.32
N PRO A 49 7.38 6.63 -8.25
CA PRO A 49 6.19 6.51 -7.37
C PRO A 49 5.99 7.68 -6.39
N TRP A 50 6.91 8.66 -6.40
CA TRP A 50 6.74 9.99 -5.80
C TRP A 50 6.74 11.05 -6.91
N GLU A 51 5.99 12.13 -6.72
CA GLU A 51 6.13 13.33 -7.54
C GLU A 51 7.36 14.14 -7.08
N PRO A 52 8.32 14.48 -7.97
CA PRO A 52 9.49 15.27 -7.58
C PRO A 52 9.15 16.74 -7.29
N ASP A 53 8.06 17.26 -7.85
CA ASP A 53 7.68 18.68 -7.78
C ASP A 53 6.56 18.99 -6.77
N ALA A 54 5.97 17.96 -6.15
CA ALA A 54 4.95 18.15 -5.11
C ALA A 54 5.57 18.68 -3.80
N GLU A 55 4.78 19.34 -2.95
CA GLU A 55 5.31 19.87 -1.69
C GLU A 55 5.82 18.76 -0.75
N PRO A 56 6.94 18.93 -0.01
CA PRO A 56 7.49 17.93 0.90
C PRO A 56 6.53 17.40 1.98
N ALA A 57 5.44 18.13 2.29
CA ALA A 57 4.37 17.68 3.19
C ALA A 57 3.53 16.53 2.60
N THR A 58 3.33 16.53 1.28
CA THR A 58 2.54 15.52 0.56
C THR A 58 3.30 14.22 0.32
N TRP A 59 4.63 14.24 0.43
CA TRP A 59 5.51 13.14 0.03
C TRP A 59 5.30 11.90 0.89
N SER A 60 5.46 10.74 0.25
CA SER A 60 5.67 9.50 0.97
C SER A 60 7.02 9.54 1.68
N ARG A 61 6.96 9.64 3.01
CA ARG A 61 8.11 9.47 3.90
C ARG A 61 8.70 8.05 3.79
N PHE A 62 7.88 7.06 3.39
CA PHE A 62 8.35 5.72 3.05
C PHE A 62 9.29 5.73 1.83
N TRP A 63 8.86 6.25 0.67
CA TRP A 63 9.70 6.26 -0.55
C TRP A 63 10.96 7.13 -0.38
N SER A 64 10.88 8.26 0.35
CA SER A 64 12.06 9.09 0.66
C SER A 64 12.99 8.44 1.70
N ALA A 65 12.52 7.61 2.63
CA ALA A 65 13.40 6.77 3.44
C ALA A 65 14.12 5.70 2.59
N TYR A 66 13.46 5.20 1.54
CA TYR A 66 14.01 4.23 0.60
C TYR A 66 15.08 4.79 -0.33
N LEU A 67 15.03 6.07 -0.70
CA LEU A 67 15.86 6.63 -1.77
C LEU A 67 16.70 7.86 -1.38
N GLY A 68 16.29 8.61 -0.37
CA GLY A 68 16.97 9.81 0.12
C GLY A 68 16.01 10.97 0.41
N LYS A 69 16.49 11.97 1.16
CA LYS A 69 15.71 13.21 1.38
C LYS A 69 15.53 13.98 0.05
N PRO A 70 14.39 14.67 -0.17
CA PRO A 70 14.10 15.47 -1.36
C PRO A 70 15.29 16.19 -2.01
N GLY A 71 15.98 17.07 -1.27
CA GLY A 71 17.09 17.88 -1.79
C GLY A 71 18.33 17.11 -2.27
N VAL A 72 18.45 15.82 -1.92
CA VAL A 72 19.51 14.92 -2.40
C VAL A 72 19.07 14.18 -3.67
N MET A 73 17.77 13.95 -3.86
CA MET A 73 17.20 13.14 -4.95
C MET A 73 17.05 13.88 -6.28
N ARG A 74 17.90 14.87 -6.58
CA ARG A 74 17.81 15.65 -7.84
C ARG A 74 17.87 14.78 -9.10
N LYS A 75 18.58 13.64 -9.05
CA LYS A 75 18.46 12.51 -9.98
C LYS A 75 18.76 11.20 -9.22
N PRO A 76 17.83 10.24 -9.13
CA PRO A 76 18.16 8.88 -8.68
C PRO A 76 19.10 8.16 -9.69
N ASN A 77 19.77 7.10 -9.25
CA ASN A 77 20.44 6.14 -10.14
C ASN A 77 19.53 4.91 -10.32
N ALA A 78 19.37 4.42 -11.56
CA ALA A 78 18.68 3.17 -11.89
C ALA A 78 19.10 1.99 -10.99
N ASP A 79 20.39 1.89 -10.67
CA ASP A 79 20.93 0.85 -9.78
C ASP A 79 20.30 0.88 -8.39
N ILE A 80 20.08 2.07 -7.84
CA ILE A 80 19.51 2.26 -6.50
C ILE A 80 18.02 1.90 -6.50
N VAL A 81 17.32 2.22 -7.60
CA VAL A 81 15.90 1.88 -7.80
C VAL A 81 15.74 0.36 -7.92
N PHE A 82 16.60 -0.30 -8.72
CA PHE A 82 16.60 -1.77 -8.90
C PHE A 82 17.00 -2.53 -7.63
N GLN A 83 18.13 -2.18 -6.98
CA GLN A 83 18.60 -2.81 -5.73
C GLN A 83 17.63 -2.71 -4.56
N ARG A 84 16.69 -1.75 -4.63
CA ARG A 84 15.68 -1.52 -3.61
C ARG A 84 14.26 -1.89 -4.08
N VAL A 85 14.17 -2.46 -5.29
CA VAL A 85 12.96 -2.98 -5.94
C VAL A 85 11.80 -1.98 -5.83
N VAL A 86 12.10 -0.73 -6.19
CA VAL A 86 11.15 0.39 -6.23
C VAL A 86 10.34 0.28 -7.53
N PRO A 87 8.99 0.34 -7.47
CA PRO A 87 8.14 0.21 -8.64
C PRO A 87 8.15 1.47 -9.50
N PHE A 88 7.73 1.34 -10.75
CA PHE A 88 7.27 2.47 -11.56
C PHE A 88 5.80 2.76 -11.26
N ARG A 89 5.37 4.02 -11.43
CA ARG A 89 3.96 4.44 -11.38
C ARG A 89 3.45 4.73 -12.79
N LEU A 90 2.24 4.27 -13.10
CA LEU A 90 1.54 4.71 -14.32
C LEU A 90 1.19 6.21 -14.18
N GLY A 91 1.76 7.03 -15.06
CA GLY A 91 1.77 8.49 -14.93
C GLY A 91 0.41 9.14 -15.16
N GLU A 92 -0.25 8.77 -16.25
CA GLU A 92 -1.62 9.17 -16.56
C GLU A 92 -2.60 8.11 -16.05
N LEU A 93 -3.66 8.56 -15.39
CA LEU A 93 -4.74 7.73 -14.86
C LEU A 93 -6.08 8.45 -15.10
N PRO A 94 -7.16 7.70 -15.42
CA PRO A 94 -8.47 8.29 -15.64
C PRO A 94 -9.06 8.87 -14.35
N SER A 95 -10.00 9.80 -14.49
CA SER A 95 -10.68 10.42 -13.35
C SER A 95 -11.61 9.40 -12.67
N LEU A 96 -11.64 9.39 -11.33
CA LEU A 96 -12.53 8.51 -10.59
C LEU A 96 -13.71 9.29 -10.00
N HIS A 97 -14.91 8.78 -10.24
CA HIS A 97 -16.17 9.36 -9.80
C HIS A 97 -16.84 8.44 -8.78
N GLY A 98 -17.51 9.02 -7.80
CA GLY A 98 -18.27 8.32 -6.76
C GLY A 98 -19.51 9.11 -6.36
N PRO A 99 -20.25 8.65 -5.33
CA PRO A 99 -21.42 9.36 -4.82
C PRO A 99 -21.05 10.68 -4.14
N GLU A 100 -22.05 11.51 -3.88
CA GLU A 100 -21.90 12.79 -3.18
C GLU A 100 -21.15 12.64 -1.85
N GLY A 101 -20.35 13.64 -1.49
CA GLY A 101 -19.50 13.62 -0.29
C GLY A 101 -18.25 12.74 -0.41
N THR A 102 -18.01 12.05 -1.54
CA THR A 102 -16.79 11.27 -1.77
C THR A 102 -15.81 11.95 -2.72
N THR A 103 -14.52 11.67 -2.54
CA THR A 103 -13.48 11.89 -3.56
C THR A 103 -12.61 10.64 -3.64
N ALA A 104 -12.26 10.20 -4.85
CA ALA A 104 -11.47 9.01 -5.09
C ALA A 104 -10.26 9.31 -5.99
N THR A 105 -9.13 8.68 -5.71
CA THR A 105 -7.94 8.71 -6.58
C THR A 105 -7.37 7.31 -6.77
N ALA A 106 -6.87 7.06 -7.98
CA ALA A 106 -6.15 5.84 -8.32
C ALA A 106 -4.64 6.03 -8.22
N ARG A 107 -3.92 4.92 -8.03
CA ARG A 107 -2.50 4.79 -8.32
C ARG A 107 -2.18 3.36 -8.70
N VAL A 108 -1.60 3.18 -9.88
CA VAL A 108 -1.09 1.88 -10.36
C VAL A 108 0.43 1.86 -10.22
N LEU A 109 0.95 0.84 -9.53
CA LEU A 109 2.38 0.60 -9.33
C LEU A 109 2.80 -0.71 -9.98
N LEU A 110 3.85 -0.66 -10.81
CA LEU A 110 4.39 -1.77 -11.58
C LEU A 110 5.73 -2.20 -10.94
N TYR A 111 5.72 -3.38 -10.33
CA TYR A 111 6.89 -4.09 -9.82
C TYR A 111 7.34 -5.13 -10.86
N PRO A 112 8.58 -5.67 -10.75
CA PRO A 112 9.12 -6.62 -11.74
C PRO A 112 8.24 -7.82 -12.12
N ALA A 113 7.45 -8.35 -11.16
CA ALA A 113 6.48 -9.41 -11.41
C ALA A 113 5.14 -9.20 -10.67
N ALA A 114 4.76 -7.95 -10.40
CA ALA A 114 3.48 -7.63 -9.75
C ALA A 114 2.91 -6.27 -10.17
N ILE A 115 1.59 -6.17 -10.26
CA ILE A 115 0.88 -4.88 -10.34
C ILE A 115 0.09 -4.67 -9.05
N ALA A 116 0.28 -3.51 -8.45
CA ALA A 116 -0.52 -3.06 -7.32
C ALA A 116 -1.37 -1.84 -7.72
N VAL A 117 -2.70 -1.98 -7.62
CA VAL A 117 -3.63 -0.87 -7.81
C VAL A 117 -4.16 -0.43 -6.45
N THR A 118 -3.70 0.74 -6.01
CA THR A 118 -4.22 1.45 -4.84
C THR A 118 -5.36 2.37 -5.27
N LEU A 119 -6.54 2.21 -4.69
CA LEU A 119 -7.60 3.21 -4.70
C LEU A 119 -7.66 3.89 -3.32
N THR A 120 -7.64 5.21 -3.29
CA THR A 120 -7.78 6.04 -2.07
C THR A 120 -9.11 6.76 -2.13
N VAL A 121 -9.94 6.61 -1.11
CA VAL A 121 -11.26 7.26 -1.00
C VAL A 121 -11.29 8.12 0.25
N ARG A 122 -11.63 9.39 0.12
CA ARG A 122 -12.01 10.28 1.24
C ARG A 122 -13.52 10.47 1.22
N VAL A 123 -14.12 10.54 2.40
CA VAL A 123 -15.57 10.61 2.60
C VAL A 123 -15.88 11.68 3.65
N ALA A 124 -16.76 12.62 3.31
CA ALA A 124 -17.38 13.54 4.25
C ALA A 124 -18.76 13.00 4.70
N GLY A 125 -19.19 13.33 5.91
CA GLY A 125 -20.47 12.85 6.45
C GLY A 125 -20.71 13.23 7.91
N SER A 126 -21.47 12.39 8.60
CA SER A 126 -21.87 12.59 9.99
C SER A 126 -22.21 11.23 10.61
N TRP A 127 -21.25 10.61 11.30
CA TRP A 127 -21.42 9.28 11.88
C TRP A 127 -21.14 9.28 13.38
N LEU A 128 -21.93 8.53 14.13
CA LEU A 128 -21.51 8.07 15.45
C LEU A 128 -20.43 6.99 15.27
N VAL A 129 -19.62 6.75 16.31
CA VAL A 129 -18.50 5.80 16.20
C VAL A 129 -19.00 4.38 15.87
N THR A 130 -20.15 3.99 16.43
CA THR A 130 -20.85 2.73 16.14
C THR A 130 -21.08 2.49 14.64
N ASP A 131 -21.42 3.55 13.90
CA ASP A 131 -21.98 3.45 12.55
C ASP A 131 -20.91 3.58 11.46
N LEU A 132 -19.76 4.16 11.80
CA LEU A 132 -18.71 4.55 10.85
C LEU A 132 -18.14 3.33 10.09
N ALA A 133 -17.85 2.22 10.79
CA ALA A 133 -17.31 1.02 10.17
C ALA A 133 -18.27 0.44 9.11
N ASP A 134 -19.55 0.32 9.47
CA ASP A 134 -20.61 -0.11 8.56
C ASP A 134 -20.83 0.85 7.38
N ALA A 135 -20.76 2.17 7.61
CA ALA A 135 -20.88 3.17 6.56
C ALA A 135 -19.78 3.03 5.49
N LEU A 136 -18.51 2.91 5.92
CA LEU A 136 -17.38 2.73 5.00
C LEU A 136 -17.35 1.33 4.36
N SER A 137 -17.76 0.30 5.09
CA SER A 137 -17.94 -1.07 4.58
C SER A 137 -18.96 -1.13 3.45
N ARG A 138 -20.16 -0.55 3.65
CA ARG A 138 -21.21 -0.44 2.62
C ARG A 138 -20.71 0.35 1.40
N LEU A 139 -20.06 1.50 1.61
CA LEU A 139 -19.52 2.34 0.53
C LEU A 139 -18.41 1.65 -0.29
N ARG A 140 -17.57 0.84 0.36
CA ARG A 140 -16.57 -0.02 -0.30
C ARG A 140 -17.21 -1.09 -1.20
N ALA A 141 -18.30 -1.70 -0.74
CA ALA A 141 -18.99 -2.78 -1.45
C ALA A 141 -19.91 -2.27 -2.57
N ALA A 142 -20.39 -1.04 -2.47
CA ALA A 142 -21.38 -0.46 -3.38
C ALA A 142 -20.90 -0.33 -4.84
N ALA A 143 -21.81 -0.62 -5.76
CA ALA A 143 -21.64 -0.46 -7.21
C ALA A 143 -22.06 0.95 -7.65
N VAL A 144 -21.30 1.96 -7.20
CA VAL A 144 -21.63 3.40 -7.34
C VAL A 144 -20.46 4.24 -7.86
N TRP A 145 -19.41 3.58 -8.36
CA TRP A 145 -18.17 4.21 -8.79
C TRP A 145 -18.05 4.24 -10.31
N GLY A 146 -17.33 5.22 -10.83
CA GLY A 146 -17.16 5.45 -12.26
C GLY A 146 -15.73 5.85 -12.64
N ILE A 147 -15.45 5.77 -13.94
CA ILE A 147 -14.17 6.09 -14.58
C ILE A 147 -14.50 7.11 -15.68
N ASP A 148 -13.89 8.28 -15.62
CA ASP A 148 -14.08 9.49 -16.46
C ASP A 148 -15.50 10.09 -16.51
N ALA A 149 -16.50 9.34 -16.03
CA ALA A 149 -17.86 9.78 -15.71
C ALA A 149 -18.40 8.96 -14.52
N PRO A 150 -19.49 9.38 -13.86
CA PRO A 150 -20.21 8.56 -12.87
C PRO A 150 -20.65 7.20 -13.45
N GLY A 151 -20.74 6.17 -12.60
CA GLY A 151 -21.05 4.82 -13.06
C GLY A 151 -21.48 3.86 -11.95
N GLN A 152 -21.71 2.59 -12.34
CA GLN A 152 -22.17 1.51 -11.46
C GLN A 152 -21.10 0.43 -11.27
N LEU A 153 -19.83 0.83 -11.16
CA LEU A 153 -18.72 -0.08 -10.88
C LEU A 153 -18.50 -0.22 -9.37
N THR A 154 -17.97 -1.37 -8.95
CA THR A 154 -17.35 -1.50 -7.62
C THR A 154 -15.90 -1.04 -7.68
N LEU A 155 -15.32 -0.64 -6.54
CA LEU A 155 -13.90 -0.31 -6.44
C LEU A 155 -13.00 -1.46 -6.95
N ARG A 156 -13.40 -2.73 -6.73
CA ARG A 156 -12.68 -3.89 -7.25
C ARG A 156 -12.70 -3.94 -8.79
N ALA A 157 -13.85 -3.66 -9.43
CA ALA A 157 -13.95 -3.64 -10.89
C ALA A 157 -13.10 -2.54 -11.52
N ILE A 158 -13.01 -1.37 -10.88
CA ILE A 158 -12.10 -0.29 -11.28
C ILE A 158 -10.65 -0.76 -11.15
N ALA A 159 -10.27 -1.36 -10.03
CA ALA A 159 -8.92 -1.87 -9.81
C ALA A 159 -8.53 -2.96 -10.82
N THR A 160 -9.45 -3.86 -11.18
CA THR A 160 -9.26 -4.86 -12.25
C THR A 160 -8.99 -4.19 -13.60
N ARG A 161 -9.83 -3.23 -14.03
CA ARG A 161 -9.62 -2.50 -15.31
C ARG A 161 -8.27 -1.78 -15.37
N LEU A 162 -7.87 -1.11 -14.28
CA LEU A 162 -6.59 -0.41 -14.19
C LEU A 162 -5.39 -1.35 -14.18
N ARG A 163 -5.52 -2.54 -13.56
CA ARG A 163 -4.53 -3.61 -13.63
C ARG A 163 -4.38 -4.12 -15.06
N ASP A 164 -5.49 -4.43 -15.73
CA ASP A 164 -5.48 -5.05 -17.05
C ASP A 164 -4.94 -4.09 -18.12
N ALA A 165 -5.24 -2.80 -18.01
CA ALA A 165 -4.60 -1.75 -18.82
C ALA A 165 -3.07 -1.65 -18.58
N ALA A 166 -2.59 -1.97 -17.38
CA ALA A 166 -1.17 -1.91 -17.03
C ALA A 166 -0.38 -3.21 -17.30
N ALA A 167 -1.04 -4.38 -17.33
CA ALA A 167 -0.37 -5.67 -17.48
C ALA A 167 0.54 -5.80 -18.72
N PRO A 168 0.17 -5.30 -19.92
CA PRO A 168 1.07 -5.25 -21.09
C PRO A 168 2.39 -4.49 -20.86
N ARG A 169 2.48 -3.64 -19.84
CA ARG A 169 3.70 -2.86 -19.54
C ARG A 169 4.70 -3.63 -18.66
N LEU A 170 4.35 -4.84 -18.21
CA LEU A 170 5.27 -5.75 -17.54
C LEU A 170 6.09 -6.63 -18.50
N THR A 171 5.66 -6.81 -19.75
CA THR A 171 6.32 -7.64 -20.74
C THR A 171 7.26 -6.84 -21.65
N THR A 172 8.22 -7.50 -22.29
CA THR A 172 9.15 -6.88 -23.24
C THR A 172 8.50 -6.51 -24.58
N ASP A 173 7.43 -7.20 -24.98
CA ASP A 173 6.77 -7.09 -26.28
C ASP A 173 5.32 -6.59 -26.23
N GLY A 174 4.78 -6.32 -25.04
CA GLY A 174 3.40 -5.88 -24.85
C GLY A 174 2.36 -6.99 -24.83
N ARG A 175 2.75 -8.28 -24.84
CA ARG A 175 1.76 -9.37 -24.72
C ARG A 175 1.08 -9.37 -23.36
N VAL A 176 -0.17 -9.85 -23.34
CA VAL A 176 -0.92 -10.13 -22.11
C VAL A 176 -0.28 -11.33 -21.40
N VAL A 177 -0.21 -11.27 -20.07
CA VAL A 177 0.27 -12.35 -19.19
C VAL A 177 -0.81 -12.72 -18.18
N GLU A 178 -0.83 -13.97 -17.74
CA GLU A 178 -1.89 -14.47 -16.86
C GLU A 178 -1.80 -13.84 -15.47
N ALA A 179 -2.95 -13.44 -14.94
CA ALA A 179 -3.06 -12.79 -13.63
C ALA A 179 -3.09 -13.85 -12.52
N GLY A 180 -1.96 -14.05 -11.86
CA GLY A 180 -1.82 -14.94 -10.72
C GLY A 180 -2.52 -14.44 -9.43
N PRO A 181 -2.17 -15.02 -8.27
CA PRO A 181 -2.81 -14.69 -7.00
C PRO A 181 -2.85 -13.19 -6.69
N THR A 182 -4.02 -12.73 -6.22
CA THR A 182 -4.25 -11.32 -5.88
C THR A 182 -4.48 -11.17 -4.37
N SER A 183 -3.60 -10.46 -3.67
CA SER A 183 -3.83 -10.05 -2.28
C SER A 183 -4.56 -8.69 -2.22
N ALA A 184 -5.27 -8.43 -1.12
CA ALA A 184 -6.07 -7.21 -0.94
C ALA A 184 -5.89 -6.64 0.48
N HIS A 185 -5.45 -5.38 0.54
CA HIS A 185 -5.02 -4.72 1.78
C HIS A 185 -5.70 -3.37 1.96
N THR A 186 -6.01 -3.05 3.22
CA THR A 186 -6.82 -1.90 3.60
C THR A 186 -6.11 -1.05 4.65
N VAL A 187 -6.18 0.27 4.50
CA VAL A 187 -5.76 1.22 5.55
C VAL A 187 -6.87 2.25 5.74
N ALA A 188 -7.45 2.33 6.94
CA ALA A 188 -8.55 3.23 7.27
C ALA A 188 -8.16 4.23 8.37
N ALA A 189 -8.73 5.44 8.33
CA ALA A 189 -8.59 6.45 9.38
C ALA A 189 -9.79 7.41 9.38
N PRO A 190 -10.40 7.72 10.54
CA PRO A 190 -11.12 8.98 10.69
C PRO A 190 -10.15 10.16 10.48
N LEU A 191 -10.67 11.31 10.06
CA LEU A 191 -9.89 12.53 9.81
C LEU A 191 -10.34 13.74 10.64
N THR A 192 -11.65 13.88 10.90
CA THR A 192 -12.21 14.96 11.73
C THR A 192 -13.35 14.47 12.61
N ALA A 193 -13.48 15.05 13.81
CA ALA A 193 -14.56 14.83 14.75
C ALA A 193 -15.05 16.16 15.35
N THR A 194 -16.31 16.20 15.77
CA THR A 194 -16.95 17.32 16.49
C THR A 194 -17.82 16.79 17.64
N ASP A 195 -18.44 17.67 18.42
CA ASP A 195 -19.54 17.34 19.35
C ASP A 195 -19.20 16.34 20.48
N GLY A 196 -17.91 16.30 20.87
CA GLY A 196 -17.39 15.44 21.93
C GLY A 196 -15.94 15.79 22.27
N THR A 197 -15.27 14.89 22.99
CA THR A 197 -13.86 15.03 23.40
C THR A 197 -12.99 13.88 22.85
N PRO A 198 -11.65 13.98 22.90
CA PRO A 198 -10.77 12.84 22.60
C PRO A 198 -11.02 11.60 23.47
N ASP A 199 -11.60 11.76 24.66
CA ASP A 199 -11.82 10.66 25.61
C ASP A 199 -13.09 9.84 25.24
N ASP A 200 -14.10 10.48 24.62
CA ASP A 200 -15.23 9.82 23.94
C ASP A 200 -14.75 8.74 22.95
N LEU A 201 -13.57 8.94 22.37
CA LEU A 201 -12.98 8.11 21.31
C LEU A 201 -11.87 7.16 21.82
N THR A 202 -11.86 6.83 23.10
CA THR A 202 -10.96 5.79 23.65
C THR A 202 -11.56 4.39 23.52
N PRO A 203 -10.75 3.32 23.31
CA PRO A 203 -11.29 1.97 23.09
C PRO A 203 -12.20 1.38 24.19
N PRO A 204 -12.09 1.75 25.48
CA PRO A 204 -13.04 1.34 26.51
C PRO A 204 -14.43 1.99 26.41
N SER A 205 -14.56 3.10 25.66
CA SER A 205 -15.85 3.73 25.38
C SER A 205 -16.67 2.88 24.42
N ASP A 206 -17.99 2.89 24.58
CA ASP A 206 -18.90 2.00 23.85
C ASP A 206 -18.80 2.17 22.33
N GLY A 207 -18.89 1.05 21.60
CA GLY A 207 -18.72 0.97 20.15
C GLY A 207 -17.31 1.26 19.60
N VAL A 208 -16.40 1.89 20.36
CA VAL A 208 -15.11 2.38 19.84
C VAL A 208 -14.18 1.23 19.43
N GLY A 209 -13.93 0.26 20.33
CA GLY A 209 -13.13 -0.92 20.01
C GLY A 209 -13.66 -1.69 18.78
N PRO A 210 -14.96 -2.07 18.75
CA PRO A 210 -15.56 -2.74 17.60
C PRO A 210 -15.47 -1.95 16.29
N CYS A 211 -15.63 -0.62 16.33
CA CYS A 211 -15.44 0.24 15.16
C CYS A 211 -13.99 0.20 14.66
N ILE A 212 -12.99 0.34 15.55
CA ILE A 212 -11.56 0.25 15.20
C ILE A 212 -11.26 -1.09 14.49
N ALA A 213 -11.86 -2.19 14.95
CA ALA A 213 -11.70 -3.51 14.36
C ALA A 213 -12.38 -3.65 12.99
N GLY A 214 -13.63 -3.16 12.85
CA GLY A 214 -14.35 -3.17 11.56
C GLY A 214 -13.68 -2.30 10.51
N LEU A 215 -13.21 -1.10 10.88
CA LEU A 215 -12.45 -0.19 10.02
C LEU A 215 -11.21 -0.86 9.42
N ALA A 216 -10.50 -1.70 10.17
CA ALA A 216 -9.26 -2.30 9.70
C ALA A 216 -9.51 -3.24 8.51
N SER A 217 -10.56 -4.07 8.61
CA SER A 217 -10.99 -4.95 7.52
C SER A 217 -11.81 -4.24 6.43
N LEU A 218 -12.19 -2.98 6.65
CA LEU A 218 -13.29 -2.28 5.98
C LEU A 218 -14.56 -3.14 5.91
N GLY A 219 -14.91 -3.72 7.05
CA GLY A 219 -16.09 -4.55 7.28
C GLY A 219 -16.99 -3.96 8.38
N PRO A 220 -18.04 -4.70 8.80
CA PRO A 220 -18.87 -4.29 9.94
C PRO A 220 -18.05 -4.26 11.25
N PRO A 221 -18.57 -3.63 12.32
CA PRO A 221 -17.96 -3.66 13.65
C PRO A 221 -17.57 -5.08 14.08
N GLY A 222 -16.34 -5.25 14.58
CA GLY A 222 -15.72 -6.55 14.83
C GLY A 222 -15.37 -6.80 16.30
N SER A 223 -14.80 -7.98 16.58
CA SER A 223 -14.17 -8.22 17.89
C SER A 223 -12.85 -7.43 17.99
N PHE A 224 -12.67 -6.72 19.11
CA PHE A 224 -11.50 -5.89 19.37
C PHE A 224 -10.47 -6.63 20.22
N ASP A 225 -9.22 -6.66 19.74
CA ASP A 225 -8.08 -7.30 20.38
C ASP A 225 -7.07 -6.24 20.82
N ALA A 226 -6.95 -6.03 22.14
CA ALA A 226 -6.13 -4.95 22.70
C ALA A 226 -4.63 -5.11 22.37
N ASP A 227 -4.12 -6.33 22.19
CA ASP A 227 -2.71 -6.58 21.86
C ASP A 227 -2.39 -6.20 20.40
N ARG A 228 -3.41 -6.20 19.54
CA ARG A 228 -3.32 -5.64 18.18
C ARG A 228 -3.40 -4.11 18.13
N PHE A 229 -3.77 -3.44 19.23
CA PHE A 229 -3.90 -1.99 19.30
C PHE A 229 -2.59 -1.29 19.68
N LEU A 230 -1.62 -1.45 18.78
CA LEU A 230 -0.24 -1.05 18.93
C LEU A 230 -0.08 0.47 19.01
N ALA A 231 0.68 0.95 20.00
CA ALA A 231 1.27 2.28 19.93
C ALA A 231 2.19 2.33 18.69
N SER A 232 1.92 3.25 17.75
CA SER A 232 2.85 3.51 16.67
C SER A 232 3.99 4.41 17.16
N ASN A 233 5.12 4.37 16.45
CA ASN A 233 6.39 5.08 16.71
C ASN A 233 6.30 6.20 17.76
N THR A 234 7.09 6.09 18.83
CA THR A 234 7.02 6.91 20.05
C THR A 234 8.00 8.11 20.06
N ASP A 235 8.26 8.86 19.00
CA ASP A 235 7.28 9.70 18.30
C ASP A 235 7.89 10.31 17.01
N THR A 236 7.21 11.28 16.38
CA THR A 236 7.88 12.56 16.00
C THR A 236 7.19 13.81 16.56
N ASN A 237 6.22 13.63 17.44
CA ASN A 237 5.45 14.53 18.32
C ASN A 237 3.94 14.57 18.01
N LEU A 238 3.31 13.42 18.31
CA LEU A 238 1.89 13.00 18.37
C LEU A 238 1.46 12.02 17.25
N ALA A 239 2.06 10.83 17.20
CA ALA A 239 1.57 9.74 16.35
C ALA A 239 0.34 8.99 16.93
N GLY A 240 -0.61 8.62 16.07
CA GLY A 240 -1.77 7.80 16.45
C GLY A 240 -1.42 6.34 16.77
N ARG A 241 -2.39 5.58 17.27
CA ARG A 241 -2.28 4.13 17.46
C ARG A 241 -2.66 3.38 16.17
N LEU A 242 -2.12 2.17 16.01
CA LEU A 242 -2.37 1.29 14.86
C LEU A 242 -3.06 0.01 15.33
N TYR A 243 -4.22 -0.29 14.76
CA TYR A 243 -4.87 -1.59 14.92
C TYR A 243 -4.64 -2.43 13.66
N ALA A 244 -3.88 -3.52 13.77
CA ALA A 244 -3.59 -4.41 12.64
C ALA A 244 -4.43 -5.70 12.74
N HIS A 245 -5.23 -6.02 11.71
CA HIS A 245 -6.06 -7.22 11.70
C HIS A 245 -6.16 -7.82 10.30
N GLY A 246 -5.71 -9.08 10.16
CA GLY A 246 -5.63 -9.76 8.87
C GLY A 246 -4.77 -8.98 7.88
N SER A 247 -5.30 -8.71 6.69
CA SER A 247 -4.64 -7.92 5.65
C SER A 247 -4.75 -6.40 5.85
N GLY A 248 -5.46 -5.95 6.91
CA GLY A 248 -5.94 -4.58 7.08
C GLY A 248 -5.41 -3.84 8.33
N LEU A 249 -5.62 -2.52 8.34
CA LEU A 249 -5.04 -1.59 9.31
C LEU A 249 -5.97 -0.39 9.60
N THR A 250 -6.22 -0.07 10.87
CA THR A 250 -6.81 1.22 11.29
C THR A 250 -5.75 2.11 11.92
N ILE A 251 -5.70 3.38 11.51
CA ILE A 251 -5.00 4.47 12.21
C ILE A 251 -6.03 5.18 13.09
N TRP A 252 -5.81 5.20 14.40
CA TRP A 252 -6.71 5.81 15.37
C TRP A 252 -5.98 6.86 16.21
N SER A 253 -6.40 8.13 16.11
CA SER A 253 -5.68 9.26 16.72
C SER A 253 -6.64 10.30 17.31
N PRO A 254 -7.38 9.99 18.41
CA PRO A 254 -8.48 10.81 18.93
C PRO A 254 -8.22 12.31 18.99
N ARG A 255 -7.09 12.73 19.57
CA ARG A 255 -6.70 14.15 19.71
C ARG A 255 -6.64 14.87 18.35
N GLN A 256 -6.01 14.26 17.34
CA GLN A 256 -5.87 14.84 16.00
C GLN A 256 -7.19 14.96 15.21
N LEU A 257 -8.27 14.31 15.66
CA LEU A 257 -9.59 14.46 15.06
C LEU A 257 -10.26 15.78 15.47
N PHE A 258 -9.90 16.34 16.63
CA PHE A 258 -10.40 17.61 17.16
C PHE A 258 -9.38 18.76 17.01
N ASP A 259 -8.09 18.49 17.24
CA ASP A 259 -7.00 19.48 17.27
C ASP A 259 -6.55 19.97 15.85
N GLN A 260 -7.50 20.35 14.99
CA GLN A 260 -7.24 20.69 13.58
C GLN A 260 -6.41 21.98 13.42
N PRO A 261 -5.13 21.86 12.98
CA PRO A 261 -4.73 22.56 11.76
C PRO A 261 -3.79 21.71 10.87
N GLY A 262 -4.02 20.39 10.75
CA GLY A 262 -3.09 19.52 10.02
C GLY A 262 -3.60 18.13 9.62
N PRO A 263 -4.73 18.00 8.89
CA PRO A 263 -5.25 16.71 8.42
C PRO A 263 -4.24 15.97 7.53
N ASP A 264 -3.33 16.69 6.86
CA ASP A 264 -2.26 16.13 6.02
C ASP A 264 -1.31 15.20 6.79
N ARG A 265 -1.21 15.33 8.13
CA ARG A 265 -0.39 14.43 8.95
C ARG A 265 -0.96 13.01 8.99
N LEU A 266 -2.28 12.89 9.17
CA LEU A 266 -2.97 11.59 9.12
C LEU A 266 -2.98 11.04 7.69
N LEU A 267 -3.24 11.88 6.69
CA LEU A 267 -3.20 11.49 5.28
C LEU A 267 -1.79 11.02 4.84
N CYS A 268 -0.73 11.67 5.30
CA CYS A 268 0.65 11.23 5.10
C CYS A 268 0.89 9.86 5.79
N LEU A 269 0.41 9.66 7.02
CA LEU A 269 0.53 8.36 7.70
C LEU A 269 -0.22 7.24 6.96
N VAL A 270 -1.44 7.50 6.48
CA VAL A 270 -2.21 6.58 5.62
C VAL A 270 -1.42 6.26 4.34
N ARG A 271 -0.89 7.27 3.63
CA ARG A 271 -0.04 7.08 2.43
C ARG A 271 1.17 6.20 2.73
N ASN A 272 1.89 6.47 3.83
CA ASN A 272 3.07 5.71 4.24
C ASN A 272 2.77 4.25 4.59
N GLN A 273 1.70 3.97 5.34
CA GLN A 273 1.32 2.60 5.70
C GLN A 273 0.76 1.83 4.49
N THR A 274 0.07 2.53 3.58
CA THR A 274 -0.36 1.96 2.30
C THR A 274 0.86 1.61 1.45
N ASP A 275 1.80 2.54 1.25
CA ASP A 275 3.06 2.32 0.50
C ASP A 275 3.88 1.15 1.05
N LEU A 276 4.09 1.12 2.38
CA LEU A 276 4.76 0.01 3.06
C LEU A 276 4.05 -1.32 2.79
N SER A 277 2.72 -1.35 2.91
CA SER A 277 1.92 -2.55 2.63
C SER A 277 2.08 -2.98 1.17
N VAL A 278 2.06 -2.04 0.21
CA VAL A 278 2.23 -2.37 -1.21
C VAL A 278 3.61 -3.01 -1.46
N GLN A 279 4.68 -2.41 -0.94
CA GLN A 279 6.04 -2.94 -1.12
C GLN A 279 6.16 -4.35 -0.54
N VAL A 280 5.69 -4.56 0.70
CA VAL A 280 5.79 -5.87 1.36
C VAL A 280 5.06 -6.94 0.55
N GLU A 281 3.85 -6.69 0.11
CA GLU A 281 3.00 -7.68 -0.57
C GLU A 281 3.48 -7.97 -2.00
N ALA A 282 4.02 -6.97 -2.71
CA ALA A 282 4.64 -7.15 -4.01
C ALA A 282 5.92 -8.01 -3.90
N LEU A 283 6.81 -7.70 -2.96
CA LEU A 283 8.03 -8.48 -2.72
C LEU A 283 7.74 -9.90 -2.19
N ARG A 284 6.73 -10.03 -1.33
CA ARG A 284 6.28 -11.31 -0.73
C ARG A 284 5.97 -12.36 -1.80
N GLY A 285 5.22 -12.01 -2.85
CA GLY A 285 4.87 -12.97 -3.89
C GLY A 285 6.07 -13.46 -4.68
N MET A 286 7.01 -12.57 -5.02
CA MET A 286 8.27 -12.93 -5.69
C MET A 286 9.18 -13.79 -4.80
N ALA A 287 9.23 -13.52 -3.50
CA ALA A 287 10.00 -14.31 -2.53
C ALA A 287 9.39 -15.70 -2.29
N GLN A 288 8.05 -15.79 -2.17
CA GLN A 288 7.36 -17.07 -2.01
C GLN A 288 7.56 -17.95 -3.25
N TRP A 289 7.25 -17.42 -4.45
CA TRP A 289 7.44 -18.15 -5.71
C TRP A 289 8.86 -18.71 -5.85
N ALA A 290 9.88 -17.91 -5.52
CA ALA A 290 11.27 -18.36 -5.61
C ALA A 290 11.63 -19.44 -4.57
N ALA A 291 11.03 -19.41 -3.38
CA ALA A 291 11.19 -20.47 -2.39
C ALA A 291 10.48 -21.77 -2.84
N ASP A 292 9.27 -21.65 -3.40
CA ASP A 292 8.50 -22.77 -3.94
C ASP A 292 9.27 -23.46 -5.10
N GLN A 293 9.84 -22.66 -6.02
CA GLN A 293 10.70 -23.18 -7.10
C GLN A 293 11.98 -23.86 -6.58
N LEU A 294 12.61 -23.35 -5.52
CA LEU A 294 13.81 -23.94 -4.93
C LEU A 294 13.54 -25.20 -4.11
N ALA A 295 12.32 -25.39 -3.61
CA ALA A 295 11.92 -26.56 -2.84
C ALA A 295 11.37 -27.70 -3.71
N GLU A 296 10.52 -27.38 -4.68
CA GLU A 296 9.70 -28.37 -5.41
C GLU A 296 9.72 -28.20 -6.95
N GLY A 297 10.39 -27.17 -7.49
CA GLY A 297 10.35 -26.81 -8.91
C GLY A 297 11.71 -26.85 -9.63
N PRO A 298 11.75 -26.41 -10.91
CA PRO A 298 12.99 -26.03 -11.56
C PRO A 298 13.61 -24.80 -10.86
N PRO A 299 14.95 -24.71 -10.74
CA PRO A 299 15.59 -23.57 -10.09
C PRO A 299 15.30 -22.26 -10.87
N PRO A 300 15.10 -21.12 -10.19
CA PRO A 300 14.84 -19.83 -10.85
C PRO A 300 15.91 -19.45 -11.89
N PRO A 301 15.55 -18.81 -13.02
CA PRO A 301 16.50 -18.39 -14.05
C PRO A 301 17.61 -17.45 -13.51
N VAL A 302 18.84 -17.65 -13.96
CA VAL A 302 20.04 -16.97 -13.41
C VAL A 302 19.98 -15.45 -13.63
N GLU A 303 19.28 -14.98 -14.67
CA GLU A 303 19.12 -13.56 -15.00
C GLU A 303 18.31 -12.81 -13.92
N ILE A 304 17.42 -13.51 -13.20
CA ILE A 304 16.58 -12.93 -12.15
C ILE A 304 17.14 -13.12 -10.73
N HIS A 305 18.20 -13.93 -10.52
CA HIS A 305 18.86 -14.06 -9.21
C HIS A 305 19.21 -12.71 -8.56
N PRO A 306 19.72 -11.68 -9.29
CA PRO A 306 19.97 -10.36 -8.70
C PRO A 306 18.71 -9.67 -8.15
N LEU A 307 17.55 -9.89 -8.78
CA LEU A 307 16.24 -9.37 -8.32
C LEU A 307 15.74 -10.15 -7.09
N LEU A 308 15.91 -11.47 -7.06
CA LEU A 308 15.50 -12.30 -5.93
C LEU A 308 16.33 -11.99 -4.67
N ARG A 309 17.66 -11.87 -4.82
CA ARG A 309 18.56 -11.38 -3.76
C ARG A 309 18.16 -9.99 -3.26
N ALA A 310 17.86 -9.05 -4.18
CA ALA A 310 17.40 -7.70 -3.81
C ALA A 310 16.06 -7.72 -3.05
N THR A 311 15.12 -8.56 -3.48
CA THR A 311 13.80 -8.78 -2.88
C THR A 311 13.93 -9.29 -1.44
N ALA A 312 14.67 -10.38 -1.23
CA ALA A 312 14.91 -10.94 0.11
C ALA A 312 15.60 -9.92 1.03
N ALA A 313 16.66 -9.27 0.54
CA ALA A 313 17.39 -8.26 1.30
C ALA A 313 16.57 -7.00 1.62
N ARG A 314 15.52 -6.67 0.84
CA ARG A 314 14.55 -5.61 1.18
C ARG A 314 13.53 -6.07 2.22
N LEU A 315 12.98 -7.28 2.10
CA LEU A 315 12.05 -7.83 3.09
C LEU A 315 12.70 -7.94 4.48
N ARG A 316 13.93 -8.45 4.57
CA ARG A 316 14.69 -8.50 5.84
C ARG A 316 14.93 -7.11 6.43
N ALA A 317 15.33 -6.13 5.61
CA ALA A 317 15.54 -4.75 6.06
C ALA A 317 14.25 -4.06 6.58
N LEU A 318 13.08 -4.41 6.04
CA LEU A 318 11.77 -3.96 6.52
C LEU A 318 11.33 -4.65 7.82
N ARG A 319 11.64 -5.95 7.96
CA ARG A 319 11.33 -6.78 9.14
C ARG A 319 12.15 -6.33 10.35
N GLU A 320 13.46 -6.18 10.18
CA GLU A 320 14.41 -5.88 11.25
C GLU A 320 14.29 -4.43 11.72
N GLY A 321 14.38 -3.48 10.77
CA GLY A 321 14.35 -2.03 10.99
C GLY A 321 15.57 -1.51 11.76
N ARG A 322 16.44 -0.71 11.12
CA ARG A 322 17.52 -0.05 11.87
C ARG A 322 16.97 0.94 12.90
N ARG A 323 17.52 0.93 14.12
CA ARG A 323 17.13 1.82 15.23
C ARG A 323 17.20 3.32 14.89
N ASP A 324 18.02 3.73 13.91
CA ASP A 324 18.23 5.12 13.51
C ASP A 324 17.25 5.62 12.42
N ARG A 325 16.36 4.77 11.87
CA ARG A 325 15.56 5.11 10.67
C ARG A 325 14.07 4.80 10.82
N THR A 326 13.28 5.60 10.09
CA THR A 326 11.88 5.95 10.41
C THR A 326 10.84 4.82 10.39
N TYR A 327 11.22 3.58 10.05
CA TYR A 327 10.29 2.47 9.76
C TYR A 327 10.67 1.12 10.36
N ARG A 328 10.92 1.08 11.68
CA ARG A 328 10.72 -0.18 12.44
C ARG A 328 9.22 -0.42 12.67
N SER A 329 8.48 -0.69 11.59
CA SER A 329 7.04 -0.87 11.65
C SER A 329 6.68 -2.27 12.13
N LYS A 330 5.97 -2.39 13.27
CA LYS A 330 5.37 -3.67 13.69
C LYS A 330 4.44 -4.25 12.61
N VAL A 331 3.81 -3.41 11.78
CA VAL A 331 2.98 -3.82 10.63
C VAL A 331 3.81 -4.49 9.54
N ALA A 332 5.09 -4.10 9.36
CA ALA A 332 5.99 -4.80 8.45
C ALA A 332 6.38 -6.17 9.00
N ALA A 333 6.82 -6.24 10.26
CA ALA A 333 7.16 -7.49 10.93
C ALA A 333 6.01 -8.51 10.84
N LEU A 334 4.79 -8.16 11.29
CA LEU A 334 3.60 -9.02 11.27
C LEU A 334 3.24 -9.59 9.87
N ARG A 335 3.68 -8.95 8.78
CA ARG A 335 3.44 -9.41 7.39
C ARG A 335 4.60 -10.22 6.80
N ILE A 336 5.81 -10.05 7.31
CA ILE A 336 7.04 -10.65 6.82
C ILE A 336 7.49 -11.84 7.69
N ASP A 337 7.14 -11.86 8.97
CA ASP A 337 7.39 -12.98 9.89
C ASP A 337 6.82 -14.31 9.36
N PRO A 338 5.61 -14.38 8.75
CA PRO A 338 5.11 -15.59 8.08
C PRO A 338 5.89 -16.05 6.83
N LEU A 339 6.90 -15.30 6.41
CA LEU A 339 7.78 -15.62 5.27
C LEU A 339 9.20 -15.97 5.73
N ALA A 340 9.44 -16.18 7.03
CA ALA A 340 10.77 -16.39 7.57
C ALA A 340 11.52 -17.56 6.89
N ASP A 341 10.84 -18.68 6.67
CA ASP A 341 11.42 -19.89 6.08
C ASP A 341 11.66 -19.71 4.58
N ALA A 342 10.68 -19.15 3.84
CA ALA A 342 10.86 -18.79 2.42
C ALA A 342 12.04 -17.82 2.22
N LEU A 343 12.20 -16.84 3.12
CA LEU A 343 13.35 -15.93 3.11
C LEU A 343 14.67 -16.62 3.44
N ALA A 344 14.69 -17.71 4.21
CA ALA A 344 15.89 -18.50 4.45
C ALA A 344 16.25 -19.37 3.23
N THR A 345 15.26 -19.96 2.55
CA THR A 345 15.47 -20.69 1.29
C THR A 345 16.16 -19.83 0.23
N LEU A 346 15.84 -18.53 0.16
CA LEU A 346 16.46 -17.60 -0.79
C LEU A 346 17.93 -17.26 -0.51
N ASP A 347 18.55 -17.70 0.60
CA ASP A 347 19.98 -17.47 0.87
C ASP A 347 20.94 -18.41 0.11
N VAL A 348 20.42 -19.42 -0.63
CA VAL A 348 21.24 -20.27 -1.52
C VAL A 348 21.43 -19.69 -2.92
N LEU A 349 20.76 -18.56 -3.25
CA LEU A 349 20.84 -17.87 -4.54
C LEU A 349 22.02 -16.91 -4.59
#